data_AF-A0A819SQP3-F1
#
_entry.id   AF-A0A819SQP3-F1
#
_cell.length_a   1.000
_cell.length_b   1.000
_cell.length_c   1.000
_cell.angle_alpha   90.00
_cell.angle_beta   90.00
_cell.angle_gamma   90.00
#
_symmetry.space_group_name_H-M   'P 1'
#
loop_
_entity.id
_entity.type
_entity.pdbx_description
1 polymer ?
#
loop_
_entity_poly.entity_id
_entity_poly.type
_entity_poly.pdbx_seq_one_letter_code
_entity_poly.pdbx_strand_id
1 'polypeptide(L)'
;MEHDILQRRSAATIKNMAVNSYSQIISAFRAQGDLTENQLNILPVLQNTFGISRERHTAEVKRALYDEQLSEIATSINPSSNTTNWEIEANYACPTIVHRPPNTKSIQLAEHVLQTTPSTTIIQHPRPITTKKIF
;
A
#
# COMPACT_ATOMS: atom_id res chain seq x y z
N MET A 1 32.33 35.29 4.42
CA MET A 1 32.55 34.25 5.44
C MET A 1 31.38 34.14 6.42
N GLU A 2 31.08 35.13 7.26
CA GLU A 2 29.91 35.05 8.18
C GLU A 2 28.57 34.98 7.45
N HIS A 3 28.39 35.78 6.40
CA HIS A 3 27.18 35.75 5.56
C HIS A 3 26.95 34.37 4.91
N ASP A 4 28.02 33.71 4.45
CA ASP A 4 27.94 32.38 3.83
C ASP A 4 27.60 31.28 4.85
N ILE A 5 28.13 31.40 6.08
CA ILE A 5 27.82 30.48 7.18
C ILE A 5 26.35 30.65 7.60
N LEU A 6 25.88 31.89 7.72
CA LEU A 6 24.49 32.19 8.05
C LEU A 6 23.54 31.67 6.96
N GLN A 7 23.90 31.85 5.69
CA GLN A 7 23.12 31.37 4.56
C GLN A 7 23.03 29.84 4.49
N ARG A 8 24.11 29.13 4.85
CA ARG A 8 24.09 27.67 4.96
C ARG A 8 23.21 27.18 6.12
N ARG A 9 23.27 27.88 7.26
CA ARG A 9 22.44 27.56 8.44
C ARG A 9 20.96 27.82 8.19
N SER A 10 20.61 28.93 7.52
CA SER A 10 19.23 29.26 7.18
C SER A 10 18.64 28.25 6.19
N ALA A 11 19.40 27.84 5.17
CA ALA A 11 18.96 26.82 4.20
C ALA A 11 18.64 25.47 4.86
N ALA A 12 19.50 25.01 5.78
CA ALA A 12 19.25 23.77 6.53
C ALA A 12 18.00 23.89 7.41
N THR A 13 17.81 25.05 8.05
CA THR A 13 16.64 25.32 8.90
C THR A 13 15.35 25.29 8.08
N ILE A 14 15.31 25.95 6.92
CA ILE A 14 14.15 25.95 6.01
C ILE A 14 13.82 24.53 5.56
N LYS A 15 14.83 23.73 5.20
CA LYS A 15 14.62 22.33 4.79
C LYS A 15 14.03 21.49 5.92
N ASN A 16 14.52 21.64 7.14
CA ASN A 16 13.98 20.94 8.31
C ASN A 16 12.54 21.35 8.59
N MET A 17 12.22 22.65 8.50
CA MET A 17 10.85 23.15 8.65
C MET A 17 9.92 22.56 7.57
N ALA A 18 10.34 22.55 6.30
CA ALA A 18 9.56 21.99 5.20
C ALA A 18 9.23 20.51 5.43
N VAL A 19 10.23 19.70 5.79
CA VAL A 19 10.06 18.27 6.06
C VAL A 19 9.16 18.03 7.27
N ASN A 20 9.34 18.79 8.35
CA ASN A 20 8.52 18.66 9.56
C ASN A 20 7.06 19.03 9.29
N SER A 21 6.81 20.14 8.59
CA SER A 21 5.46 20.54 8.18
C SER A 21 4.80 19.48 7.31
N TYR A 22 5.55 18.92 6.35
CA TYR A 22 5.05 17.83 5.50
C TYR A 22 4.66 16.60 6.32
N SER A 23 5.53 16.15 7.23
CA SER A 23 5.24 15.03 8.14
C SER A 23 3.97 15.27 8.97
N GLN A 24 3.76 16.49 9.47
CA GLN A 24 2.56 16.81 10.24
C GLN A 24 1.29 16.79 9.38
N ILE A 25 1.35 17.28 8.14
CA ILE A 25 0.21 17.21 7.21
C ILE A 25 -0.17 15.75 6.94
N ILE A 26 0.81 14.88 6.70
CA ILE A 26 0.56 13.44 6.49
C ILE A 26 -0.08 12.80 7.73
N SER A 27 0.43 13.11 8.92
CA SER A 27 -0.17 12.61 10.17
C SER A 27 -1.61 13.10 10.35
N ALA A 28 -1.90 14.36 10.02
CA ALA A 28 -3.24 14.93 10.10
C ALA A 28 -4.21 14.27 9.11
N PHE A 29 -3.79 14.04 7.87
CA PHE A 29 -4.59 13.32 6.88
C PHE A 29 -4.84 11.88 7.32
N ARG A 30 -3.86 11.21 7.92
CA ARG A 30 -4.07 9.84 8.41
C ARG A 30 -5.05 9.81 9.59
N ALA A 31 -4.93 10.73 10.54
CA ALA A 31 -5.86 10.81 11.66
C ALA A 31 -7.31 11.04 11.21
N GLN A 32 -7.54 11.65 10.04
CA GLN A 32 -8.88 11.84 9.48
C GLN A 32 -9.51 10.56 8.92
N GLY A 33 -8.73 9.53 8.58
CA GLY A 33 -9.20 8.28 7.98
C GLY A 33 -8.52 7.96 6.65
N ASP A 34 -9.28 7.41 5.69
CA ASP A 34 -8.76 7.06 4.36
C ASP A 34 -8.52 8.28 3.48
N LEU A 35 -7.61 8.17 2.51
CA LEU A 35 -7.35 9.24 1.55
C LEU A 35 -8.56 9.46 0.64
N THR A 36 -9.04 10.69 0.63
CA THR A 36 -10.03 11.19 -0.34
C THR A 36 -9.38 11.59 -1.66
N GLU A 37 -10.16 11.61 -2.74
CA GLU A 37 -9.69 12.06 -4.07
C GLU A 37 -9.09 13.47 -4.03
N ASN A 38 -9.67 14.37 -3.24
CA ASN A 38 -9.14 15.72 -3.05
C ASN A 38 -7.74 15.71 -2.40
N GLN A 39 -7.54 14.88 -1.38
CA GLN A 39 -6.23 14.75 -0.72
C GLN A 39 -5.19 14.14 -1.67
N LEU A 40 -5.58 13.13 -2.46
CA LEU A 40 -4.71 12.54 -3.48
C LEU A 40 -4.26 13.57 -4.54
N ASN A 41 -5.13 14.50 -4.93
CA ASN A 41 -4.76 15.57 -5.86
C ASN A 41 -3.85 16.64 -5.22
N ILE A 42 -3.99 16.89 -3.92
CA ILE A 42 -3.22 17.90 -3.19
C ILE A 42 -1.81 17.39 -2.83
N LEU A 43 -1.65 16.10 -2.54
CA LEU A 43 -0.37 15.52 -2.10
C LEU A 43 0.80 15.76 -3.09
N PRO A 44 0.64 15.56 -4.41
CA PRO A 44 1.69 15.87 -5.39
C PRO A 44 2.02 17.37 -5.45
N VAL A 45 1.02 18.23 -5.29
CA VAL A 45 1.22 19.68 -5.26
C VAL A 45 2.05 20.06 -4.04
N LEU A 46 1.69 19.58 -2.86
CA LEU A 46 2.46 19.80 -1.63
C LEU A 46 3.88 19.25 -1.74
N GLN A 47 4.03 18.04 -2.29
CA GLN A 47 5.32 17.43 -2.50
C GLN A 47 6.24 18.33 -3.34
N ASN A 48 5.72 18.90 -4.44
CA ASN A 48 6.46 19.81 -5.31
C ASN A 48 6.74 21.16 -4.62
N THR A 49 5.76 21.73 -3.91
CA THR A 49 5.91 23.00 -3.19
C THR A 49 6.98 22.94 -2.09
N PHE A 50 7.04 21.83 -1.34
CA PHE A 50 8.05 21.63 -0.29
C PHE A 50 9.37 21.03 -0.79
N GLY A 51 9.47 20.65 -2.06
CA GLY A 51 10.67 20.04 -2.64
C GLY A 51 11.01 18.67 -2.03
N ILE A 52 10.00 17.85 -1.73
CA ILE A 52 10.14 16.55 -1.08
C ILE A 52 10.35 15.45 -2.15
N SER A 53 11.37 14.61 -1.99
CA SER A 53 11.60 13.50 -2.91
C SER A 53 10.50 12.44 -2.80
N ARG A 54 10.28 11.65 -3.87
CA ARG A 54 9.26 10.59 -3.87
C ARG A 54 9.56 9.53 -2.81
N GLU A 55 10.83 9.19 -2.58
CA GLU A 55 11.22 8.24 -1.53
C GLU A 55 10.85 8.77 -0.15
N ARG A 56 11.08 10.06 0.12
CA ARG A 56 10.73 10.66 1.40
C ARG A 56 9.22 10.71 1.60
N HIS A 57 8.47 11.05 0.56
CA HIS A 57 7.00 10.99 0.60
C HIS A 57 6.52 9.58 0.98
N THR A 58 6.97 8.54 0.28
CA THR A 58 6.61 7.16 0.57
C THR A 58 7.00 6.73 1.98
N ALA A 59 8.15 7.19 2.48
CA ALA A 59 8.58 6.93 3.85
C ALA A 59 7.64 7.58 4.90
N GLU A 60 7.20 8.81 4.67
CA GLU A 60 6.24 9.49 5.56
C GLU A 60 4.85 8.85 5.52
N VAL A 61 4.39 8.46 4.33
CA VAL A 61 3.14 7.74 4.14
C VAL A 61 3.17 6.42 4.91
N LYS A 62 4.24 5.62 4.80
CA LYS A 62 4.42 4.38 5.56
C LYS A 62 4.51 4.64 7.07
N ARG A 63 5.26 5.66 7.49
CA ARG A 63 5.36 6.03 8.91
C ARG A 63 3.98 6.30 9.49
N ALA A 64 3.17 7.11 8.81
CA ALA A 64 1.81 7.40 9.26
C ALA A 64 0.88 6.18 9.11
N LEU A 65 1.08 5.33 8.10
CA LEU A 65 0.30 4.10 7.90
C LEU A 65 0.46 3.11 9.06
N TYR A 66 1.68 2.95 9.57
CA TYR A 66 2.00 2.01 10.64
C TYR A 66 2.04 2.64 12.04
N ASP A 67 1.63 3.90 12.18
CA ASP A 67 1.50 4.57 13.47
C ASP A 67 0.20 4.13 14.16
N GLU A 68 0.33 3.37 15.25
CA GLU A 68 -0.81 2.84 16.00
C GLU A 68 -1.68 3.95 16.59
N GLN A 69 -1.08 5.06 17.06
CA GLN A 69 -1.84 6.15 17.67
C GLN A 69 -2.72 6.84 16.63
N LEU A 70 -2.18 7.09 15.43
CA LEU A 70 -2.96 7.67 14.34
C LEU A 70 -4.05 6.71 13.85
N SER A 71 -3.77 5.41 13.86
CA SER A 71 -4.75 4.38 13.50
C SER A 71 -5.91 4.32 14.50
N GLU A 72 -5.63 4.42 15.79
CA GLU A 72 -6.66 4.46 16.85
C GLU A 72 -7.51 5.73 16.73
N ILE A 73 -6.88 6.89 16.55
CA ILE A 73 -7.59 8.16 16.34
C ILE A 73 -8.49 8.08 15.11
N ALA A 74 -7.98 7.57 13.99
CA ALA A 74 -8.78 7.40 12.77
C ALA A 74 -9.99 6.48 12.99
N THR A 75 -9.78 5.36 13.70
CA THR A 75 -10.86 4.40 14.02
C THR A 75 -11.93 5.04 14.92
N SER A 76 -11.50 5.91 15.85
CA SER A 76 -12.44 6.62 16.73
C SER A 76 -13.33 7.62 15.98
N ILE A 77 -12.80 8.24 14.92
CA ILE A 77 -13.54 9.19 14.07
C ILE A 77 -14.41 8.46 13.06
N ASN A 78 -13.86 7.40 12.44
CA ASN A 78 -14.56 6.58 11.46
C ASN A 78 -14.23 5.09 11.67
N PRO A 79 -15.14 4.33 12.31
CA PRO A 79 -14.95 2.89 12.56
C PRO A 79 -14.88 2.03 11.29
N SER A 80 -15.27 2.58 10.14
CA SER A 80 -15.30 1.91 8.84
C SER A 80 -14.23 2.42 7.88
N SER A 81 -13.22 3.13 8.40
CA SER A 81 -12.15 3.66 7.56
C SER A 81 -11.32 2.53 6.96
N ASN A 82 -11.35 2.41 5.64
CA ASN A 82 -10.41 1.57 4.91
C ASN A 82 -9.02 2.21 4.89
N THR A 83 -7.97 1.41 4.71
CA THR A 83 -6.58 1.88 4.53
C THR A 83 -6.10 1.71 3.09
N THR A 84 -7.00 1.30 2.18
CA THR A 84 -6.66 0.87 0.83
C THR A 84 -5.95 1.96 0.03
N ASN A 85 -6.44 3.20 0.06
CA ASN A 85 -5.82 4.28 -0.72
C ASN A 85 -4.46 4.67 -0.14
N TRP A 86 -4.30 4.61 1.18
CA TRP A 86 -3.00 4.78 1.84
C TRP A 86 -2.00 3.68 1.46
N GLU A 87 -2.43 2.44 1.39
CA GLU A 87 -1.58 1.30 0.98
C GLU A 87 -1.16 1.41 -0.49
N ILE A 88 -2.05 1.86 -1.36
CA ILE A 88 -1.71 2.12 -2.77
C ILE A 88 -0.66 3.23 -2.85
N GLU A 89 -0.85 4.35 -2.15
CA GLU A 89 0.11 5.47 -2.15
C GLU A 89 1.46 5.07 -1.54
N ALA A 90 1.46 4.20 -0.53
CA ALA A 90 2.67 3.68 0.11
C ALA A 90 3.47 2.72 -0.78
N ASN A 91 2.83 2.01 -1.72
CA ASN A 91 3.44 0.91 -2.44
C ASN A 91 4.01 1.28 -3.82
N TYR A 92 3.96 2.55 -4.24
CA TYR A 92 4.50 2.99 -5.53
C TYR A 92 6.01 2.70 -5.74
N ALA A 93 6.78 2.42 -4.69
CA ALA A 93 8.24 2.33 -4.77
C ALA A 93 8.83 0.90 -4.77
N CYS A 94 8.09 -0.13 -4.36
CA CYS A 94 8.64 -1.48 -4.23
C CYS A 94 7.95 -2.46 -5.19
N PRO A 95 8.67 -3.10 -6.13
CA PRO A 95 8.13 -4.20 -6.90
C PRO A 95 7.68 -5.32 -5.94
N THR A 96 6.45 -5.80 -6.08
CA THR A 96 6.04 -7.04 -5.43
C THR A 96 6.90 -8.16 -5.97
N ILE A 97 7.79 -8.72 -5.15
CA ILE A 97 8.57 -9.90 -5.51
C ILE A 97 7.58 -11.06 -5.55
N VAL A 98 7.15 -11.44 -6.76
CA VAL A 98 6.38 -12.66 -6.93
C VAL A 98 7.36 -13.82 -6.76
N HIS A 99 7.27 -14.52 -5.63
CA HIS A 99 8.01 -15.76 -5.44
C HIS A 99 7.58 -16.74 -6.54
N ARG A 100 8.50 -17.07 -7.44
CA ARG A 100 8.28 -18.15 -8.39
C ARG A 100 8.23 -19.46 -7.60
N PRO A 101 7.19 -20.30 -7.75
CA PRO A 101 7.20 -21.61 -7.13
C PRO A 101 8.38 -22.44 -7.67
N PRO A 102 8.93 -23.38 -6.89
CA PRO A 102 10.08 -24.17 -7.31
C PRO A 102 9.77 -24.88 -8.64
N ASN A 103 10.63 -24.70 -9.64
CA ASN A 103 10.47 -25.27 -10.98
C ASN A 103 10.69 -26.80 -10.91
N THR A 104 9.64 -27.50 -10.49
CA THR A 104 9.59 -28.94 -10.31
C THR A 104 8.82 -29.57 -11.47
N LYS A 105 9.20 -30.79 -11.84
CA LYS A 105 8.54 -31.54 -12.93
C LYS A 105 7.03 -31.69 -12.72
N SER A 106 6.58 -31.75 -11.47
CA SER A 106 5.16 -31.80 -11.11
C SER A 106 4.39 -30.52 -11.47
N ILE A 107 5.00 -29.34 -11.28
CA ILE A 107 4.39 -28.06 -11.65
C ILE A 107 4.34 -27.93 -13.18
N GLN A 108 5.43 -28.29 -13.88
CA GLN A 108 5.45 -28.31 -15.35
C GLN A 108 4.37 -29.23 -15.93
N LEU A 109 4.17 -30.40 -15.33
CA LEU A 109 3.12 -31.33 -15.72
C LEU A 109 1.73 -30.74 -15.48
N ALA A 110 1.49 -30.11 -14.33
CA ALA A 110 0.22 -29.46 -14.03
C ALA A 110 -0.09 -28.30 -14.98
N GLU A 111 0.91 -27.48 -15.33
CA GLU A 111 0.79 -26.40 -16.32
C GLU A 111 0.48 -26.95 -17.72
N HIS A 112 1.14 -28.02 -18.13
CA HIS A 112 0.87 -28.68 -19.40
C HIS A 112 -0.56 -29.27 -19.44
N VAL A 113 -1.01 -29.88 -18.35
CA VAL A 113 -2.40 -30.38 -18.24
C VAL A 113 -3.39 -29.21 -18.34
N LEU A 114 -3.13 -28.10 -17.65
CA LEU A 114 -3.99 -26.91 -17.69
C LEU A 114 -4.08 -26.30 -19.10
N GLN A 115 -2.98 -26.29 -19.86
CA GLN A 115 -2.93 -25.76 -21.23
C GLN A 115 -3.56 -26.71 -22.27
N THR A 116 -3.55 -28.01 -22.02
CA THR A 116 -4.07 -29.02 -22.95
C THR A 116 -5.56 -29.31 -22.76
N THR A 117 -6.15 -28.92 -21.64
CA THR A 117 -7.60 -29.06 -21.42
C THR A 117 -8.36 -27.81 -21.87
N PRO A 118 -9.23 -27.87 -22.90
CA PRO A 118 -10.21 -26.82 -23.12
C PRO A 118 -11.20 -26.76 -21.95
N SER A 119 -11.64 -25.56 -21.55
CA SER A 119 -12.44 -25.21 -20.35
C SER A 119 -13.81 -25.90 -20.16
N THR A 120 -14.06 -27.06 -20.76
CA THR A 120 -15.30 -27.82 -20.60
C THR A 120 -15.01 -29.16 -19.96
N THR A 121 -14.84 -29.17 -18.64
CA THR A 121 -15.23 -30.32 -17.83
C THR A 121 -15.76 -29.78 -16.51
N ILE A 122 -17.04 -29.40 -16.53
CA ILE A 122 -17.84 -29.44 -15.31
C ILE A 122 -17.68 -30.86 -14.79
N ILE A 123 -16.97 -31.01 -13.68
CA ILE A 123 -16.83 -32.27 -12.97
C ILE A 123 -18.26 -32.71 -12.63
N GLN A 124 -18.82 -33.62 -13.44
CA GLN A 124 -20.01 -34.34 -13.04
C GLN A 124 -19.62 -35.10 -11.78
N HIS A 125 -20.09 -34.59 -10.65
CA HIS A 125 -19.96 -35.29 -9.38
C HIS A 125 -20.68 -36.64 -9.57
N PRO A 126 -20.04 -37.78 -9.31
CA PRO A 126 -20.72 -39.06 -9.39
C PRO A 126 -21.90 -39.03 -8.41
N ARG A 127 -23.10 -39.40 -8.90
CA ARG A 127 -24.30 -39.39 -8.06
C ARG A 127 -24.06 -40.22 -6.80
N PRO A 128 -24.54 -39.78 -5.63
CA PRO A 128 -24.40 -40.55 -4.40
C PRO A 128 -25.04 -41.93 -4.58
N ILE A 129 -24.30 -42.97 -4.19
CA ILE A 129 -24.77 -44.36 -4.17
C ILE A 129 -25.92 -44.44 -3.17
N THR A 130 -27.15 -44.58 -3.67
CA THR A 130 -28.30 -44.91 -2.84
C THR A 130 -28.20 -46.38 -2.42
N THR A 131 -27.70 -46.65 -1.23
CA THR A 131 -27.84 -47.97 -0.61
C THR A 131 -29.31 -48.22 -0.32
N LYS A 132 -29.94 -49.14 -1.06
CA LYS A 132 -31.27 -49.67 -0.71
C LYS A 132 -31.15 -50.44 0.61
N LYS A 133 -31.78 -49.94 1.68
CA LYS A 133 -32.02 -50.73 2.89
C LYS A 133 -32.93 -51.91 2.50
N ILE A 134 -32.43 -53.12 2.69
CA ILE A 134 -33.21 -54.35 2.60
C ILE A 134 -33.91 -54.50 3.95
N PHE A 135 -35.23 -54.36 3.96
CA PHE A 135 -36.15 -54.89 4.96
C PHE A 135 -37.37 -55.42 4.22
#